data_AF-A0A7W1BAR1-F1
#
_entry.id   AF-A0A7W1BAR1-F1
#
_cell.length_a   1.000
_cell.length_b   1.000
_cell.length_c   1.000
_cell.angle_alpha   90.00
_cell.angle_beta   90.00
_cell.angle_gamma   90.00
#
_symmetry.space_group_name_H-M   'P 1'
#
loop_
_entity.id
_entity.type
_entity.pdbx_description
1 polymer ?
#
loop_
_entity_poly.entity_id
_entity_poly.type
_entity_poly.pdbx_seq_one_letter_code
_entity_poly.pdbx_strand_id
1 'polypeptide(L)'
;MRRTPQRRARRLVAGLAALALVGACSERGPGRPDPPDASRGGVVAGNFSTNCKRVHSSKDDPIVFPNNPGESHQHDFYGGDPALPDFSSVTYSQLRSAPTGCREPDDTALYWQPSLSLGGREIAPVPLNAYYRNDLDPARVVPFPPDLRIVAGDSTASADAPQDLKRVWWSCGRGGPPKQTTPIDCTGTPIGKVTAHVVFPQCWDGRSIDSADHRSHMAYPSAGRCSGSHPVQVPKLGLAFRWPIANGVGATLSCGSPYCLHADFINAWDQDQLAELVRECLVPDVNCNMLTAASDQ
;
A
#
# COMPACT_ATOMS: atom_id res chain seq x y z
N MET A 1 -53.97 78.14 4.94
CA MET A 1 -53.51 79.49 4.53
C MET A 1 -52.03 79.64 4.87
N ARG A 2 -51.24 80.12 3.88
CA ARG A 2 -49.94 80.86 3.98
C ARG A 2 -48.65 80.16 4.49
N ARG A 3 -47.80 79.82 3.50
CA ARG A 3 -46.36 80.14 3.26
C ARG A 3 -45.31 80.13 4.43
N THR A 4 -44.28 79.28 4.25
CA THR A 4 -42.78 79.43 4.33
C THR A 4 -42.19 80.77 4.85
N PRO A 5 -40.93 80.91 5.40
CA PRO A 5 -39.70 80.11 5.13
C PRO A 5 -38.54 80.04 6.20
N GLN A 6 -37.46 79.30 5.83
CA GLN A 6 -35.99 79.56 6.01
C GLN A 6 -35.36 79.86 7.40
N ARG A 7 -34.28 79.14 7.80
CA ARG A 7 -32.83 79.41 7.53
C ARG A 7 -31.89 78.70 8.51
N ARG A 8 -30.67 78.40 8.02
CA ARG A 8 -29.52 77.78 8.69
C ARG A 8 -28.90 78.68 9.77
N ALA A 9 -28.31 78.08 10.81
CA ALA A 9 -27.25 78.72 11.60
C ALA A 9 -26.18 77.71 12.02
N ARG A 10 -24.94 78.03 11.64
CA ARG A 10 -23.68 77.39 12.03
C ARG A 10 -23.46 77.57 13.54
N ARG A 11 -22.95 76.53 14.21
CA ARG A 11 -22.24 76.70 15.49
C ARG A 11 -20.78 76.35 15.28
N LEU A 12 -19.93 77.38 15.38
CA LEU A 12 -18.52 77.28 15.68
C LEU A 12 -18.38 77.06 17.18
N VAL A 13 -17.67 76.02 17.58
CA VAL A 13 -17.00 75.96 18.88
C VAL A 13 -15.58 75.48 18.60
N ALA A 14 -14.62 76.39 18.76
CA ALA A 14 -13.21 76.09 18.88
C ALA A 14 -12.89 75.96 20.37
N GLY A 15 -12.07 74.99 20.75
CA GLY A 15 -11.58 74.92 22.14
C GLY A 15 -10.85 73.65 22.52
N LEU A 16 -9.52 73.73 22.38
CA LEU A 16 -8.49 73.16 23.25
C LEU A 16 -8.16 71.67 23.16
N ALA A 17 -6.93 71.46 22.69
CA ALA A 17 -6.16 70.23 22.67
C ALA A 17 -5.91 69.68 24.07
N ALA A 18 -6.09 68.36 24.20
CA ALA A 18 -5.44 67.54 25.22
C ALA A 18 -4.64 66.46 24.48
N LEU A 19 -3.31 66.52 24.60
CA LEU A 19 -2.42 65.44 24.20
C LEU A 19 -2.65 64.27 25.17
N ALA A 20 -3.19 63.17 24.68
CA ALA A 20 -3.10 61.86 25.32
C ALA A 20 -2.45 60.91 24.31
N LEU A 21 -1.25 60.44 24.64
CA LEU A 21 -0.55 59.37 23.94
C LEU A 21 -1.37 58.09 24.07
N VAL A 22 -2.07 57.72 23.01
CA VAL A 22 -2.71 56.40 22.90
C VAL A 22 -1.65 55.42 22.45
N GLY A 23 -1.20 54.57 23.38
CA GLY A 23 -0.47 53.36 23.03
C GLY A 23 -1.36 52.48 22.17
N ALA A 24 -0.92 52.19 20.94
CA ALA A 24 -1.61 51.28 20.04
C ALA A 24 -1.57 49.86 20.63
N CYS A 25 -2.66 49.44 21.26
CA CYS A 25 -2.94 48.01 21.45
C CYS A 25 -3.31 47.44 20.07
N SER A 26 -2.38 46.71 19.47
CA SER A 26 -2.65 45.92 18.27
C SER A 26 -3.48 44.70 18.68
N GLU A 27 -4.78 44.75 18.41
CA GLU A 27 -5.66 43.59 18.55
C GLU A 27 -5.26 42.53 17.51
N ARG A 28 -4.60 41.47 17.97
CA ARG A 28 -4.41 40.25 17.18
C ARG A 28 -5.76 39.55 17.05
N GLY A 29 -6.39 39.66 15.89
CA GLY A 29 -7.46 38.74 15.50
C GLY A 29 -6.97 37.29 15.52
N PRO A 30 -7.86 36.29 15.60
CA PRO A 30 -7.46 34.89 15.55
C PRO A 30 -6.74 34.64 14.22
N GLY A 31 -5.43 34.37 14.30
CA GLY A 31 -4.60 34.13 13.14
C GLY A 31 -5.14 32.94 12.34
N ARG A 32 -5.22 33.09 11.02
CA ARG A 32 -5.29 31.91 10.14
C ARG A 32 -4.10 31.02 10.48
N PRO A 33 -4.28 29.70 10.62
CA PRO A 33 -3.15 28.80 10.76
C PRO A 33 -2.22 29.00 9.58
N ASP A 34 -0.93 29.18 9.87
CA ASP A 34 0.10 29.27 8.84
C ASP A 34 0.05 28.02 7.96
N PRO A 35 0.25 28.15 6.63
CA PRO A 35 0.41 26.97 5.79
C PRO A 35 1.60 26.16 6.30
N PRO A 36 1.51 24.81 6.31
CA PRO A 36 2.57 23.97 6.84
C PRO A 36 3.89 24.29 6.14
N ASP A 37 4.91 24.57 6.96
CA ASP A 37 6.28 24.83 6.55
C ASP A 37 6.82 23.65 5.73
N ALA A 38 6.90 23.83 4.41
CA ALA A 38 7.38 22.85 3.45
C ALA A 38 8.90 22.59 3.52
N SER A 39 9.60 23.08 4.56
CA SER A 39 11.07 23.02 4.62
C SER A 39 11.65 22.06 5.68
N ARG A 40 10.83 21.29 6.41
CA ARG A 40 11.33 20.26 7.35
C ARG A 40 10.52 18.97 7.34
N GLY A 41 10.85 18.09 6.41
CA GLY A 41 10.37 16.71 6.36
C GLY A 41 10.30 16.26 4.92
N GLY A 42 11.03 15.20 4.54
CA GLY A 42 10.79 14.58 3.23
C GLY A 42 9.30 14.27 3.11
N VAL A 43 8.68 14.68 2.01
CA VAL A 43 7.26 14.42 1.74
C VAL A 43 7.06 12.91 1.94
N VAL A 44 6.33 12.54 2.99
CA VAL A 44 6.01 11.14 3.24
C VAL A 44 4.90 10.83 2.26
N ALA A 45 5.26 10.18 1.14
CA ALA A 45 4.29 9.81 0.12
C ALA A 45 3.09 9.08 0.73
N GLY A 46 1.90 9.35 0.20
CA GLY A 46 0.63 8.82 0.65
C GLY A 46 0.64 7.31 0.71
N ASN A 47 0.22 6.76 1.84
CA ASN A 47 0.25 5.32 2.04
C ASN A 47 -0.70 4.84 3.14
N PHE A 48 -1.15 3.61 3.01
CA PHE A 48 -1.77 2.82 4.06
C PHE A 48 -1.26 1.38 3.98
N SER A 49 -1.46 0.61 5.05
CA SER A 49 -1.06 -0.79 5.07
C SER A 49 -1.99 -1.61 5.95
N THR A 50 -2.07 -2.89 5.62
CA THR A 50 -2.73 -3.91 6.43
C THR A 50 -1.69 -4.96 6.84
N ASN A 51 -1.99 -5.66 7.94
CA ASN A 51 -1.25 -6.84 8.34
C ASN A 51 -2.18 -8.05 8.25
N CYS A 52 -1.77 -9.08 7.52
CA CYS A 52 -2.58 -10.27 7.31
C CYS A 52 -1.88 -11.49 7.84
N LYS A 53 -2.58 -12.25 8.68
CA LYS A 53 -2.11 -13.54 9.17
C LYS A 53 -2.05 -14.52 8.01
N ARG A 54 -1.08 -15.43 8.08
CA ARG A 54 -1.08 -16.64 7.27
C ARG A 54 -2.28 -17.48 7.68
N VAL A 55 -3.13 -17.83 6.71
CA VAL A 55 -4.36 -18.60 6.93
C VAL A 55 -4.21 -20.05 6.51
N HIS A 56 -3.44 -20.32 5.46
CA HIS A 56 -3.30 -21.65 4.90
C HIS A 56 -1.95 -21.81 4.19
N SER A 57 -1.53 -23.06 4.02
CA SER A 57 -0.48 -23.42 3.07
C SER A 57 -0.94 -24.63 2.27
N SER A 58 -1.11 -24.49 0.96
CA SER A 58 -1.42 -25.60 0.04
C SER A 58 -0.72 -25.44 -1.32
N LYS A 59 -0.81 -26.47 -2.15
CA LYS A 59 -0.36 -26.47 -3.55
C LYS A 59 -1.42 -25.91 -4.51
N ASP A 60 -2.34 -25.11 -3.99
CA ASP A 60 -3.40 -24.53 -4.79
C ASP A 60 -2.93 -23.23 -5.42
N ASP A 61 -3.58 -22.85 -6.52
CA ASP A 61 -3.39 -21.54 -7.14
C ASP A 61 -4.68 -21.13 -7.87
N PRO A 62 -5.52 -20.27 -7.25
CA PRO A 62 -6.79 -19.85 -7.86
C PRO A 62 -6.65 -18.94 -9.09
N ILE A 63 -5.45 -18.47 -9.41
CA ILE A 63 -5.20 -17.65 -10.60
C ILE A 63 -4.68 -18.54 -11.73
N VAL A 64 -3.59 -19.27 -11.48
CA VAL A 64 -2.85 -20.03 -12.51
C VAL A 64 -3.49 -21.40 -12.77
N PHE A 65 -4.01 -22.06 -11.73
CA PHE A 65 -4.61 -23.39 -11.81
C PHE A 65 -6.03 -23.43 -11.20
N PRO A 66 -6.96 -22.56 -11.66
CA PRO A 66 -8.28 -22.46 -11.07
C PRO A 66 -9.04 -23.79 -11.17
N ASN A 67 -9.62 -24.22 -10.06
CA ASN A 67 -10.34 -25.49 -9.89
C ASN A 67 -9.48 -26.76 -10.05
N ASN A 68 -8.15 -26.65 -10.00
CA ASN A 68 -7.23 -27.79 -10.00
C ASN A 68 -6.44 -27.82 -8.68
N PRO A 69 -7.05 -28.33 -7.59
CA PRO A 69 -6.40 -28.38 -6.28
C PRO A 69 -5.10 -29.20 -6.33
N GLY A 70 -4.06 -28.67 -5.73
CA GLY A 70 -2.76 -29.32 -5.64
C GLY A 70 -1.87 -29.32 -6.90
N GLU A 71 -2.32 -28.69 -8.00
CA GLU A 71 -1.59 -28.66 -9.28
C GLU A 71 -0.37 -27.73 -9.27
N SER A 72 -0.34 -26.74 -8.37
CA SER A 72 0.76 -25.77 -8.27
C SER A 72 1.91 -26.24 -7.36
N HIS A 73 2.95 -25.41 -7.24
CA HIS A 73 3.88 -25.54 -6.12
C HIS A 73 3.24 -25.05 -4.82
N GLN A 74 3.91 -25.34 -3.70
CA GLN A 74 3.42 -25.01 -2.36
C GLN A 74 3.39 -23.48 -2.14
N HIS A 75 2.27 -22.94 -1.69
CA HIS A 75 2.09 -21.52 -1.37
C HIS A 75 1.78 -21.31 0.11
N ASP A 76 2.09 -20.11 0.61
CA ASP A 76 1.57 -19.57 1.87
C ASP A 76 0.54 -18.48 1.57
N PHE A 77 -0.70 -18.67 2.03
CA PHE A 77 -1.84 -17.77 1.80
C PHE A 77 -2.09 -16.87 3.01
N TYR A 78 -2.47 -15.62 2.73
CA TYR A 78 -2.78 -14.57 3.71
C TYR A 78 -4.04 -13.82 3.32
N GLY A 79 -4.74 -13.29 4.31
CA GLY A 79 -6.07 -12.70 4.09
C GLY A 79 -7.07 -13.80 3.72
N GLY A 80 -8.18 -13.43 3.07
CA GLY A 80 -9.28 -14.34 2.78
C GLY A 80 -9.82 -15.06 4.02
N ASP A 81 -10.70 -16.04 3.79
CA ASP A 81 -11.33 -16.79 4.89
C ASP A 81 -10.36 -17.81 5.52
N PRO A 82 -10.04 -17.71 6.82
CA PRO A 82 -9.25 -18.73 7.51
C PRO A 82 -9.94 -20.09 7.63
N ALA A 83 -11.26 -20.16 7.43
CA ALA A 83 -12.04 -21.38 7.51
C ALA A 83 -12.17 -22.13 6.16
N LEU A 84 -11.74 -21.53 5.04
CA LEU A 84 -11.78 -22.21 3.75
C LEU A 84 -10.71 -23.31 3.71
N PRO A 85 -11.10 -24.57 3.40
CA PRO A 85 -10.16 -25.69 3.37
C PRO A 85 -9.33 -25.78 2.09
N ASP A 86 -9.74 -25.04 1.04
CA ASP A 86 -9.20 -25.09 -0.31
C ASP A 86 -9.37 -23.70 -0.93
N PHE A 87 -8.29 -23.19 -1.53
CA PHE A 87 -8.31 -21.91 -2.26
C PHE A 87 -8.37 -22.07 -3.78
N SER A 88 -8.16 -23.26 -4.35
CA SER A 88 -8.10 -23.52 -5.80
C SER A 88 -9.37 -23.10 -6.54
N SER A 89 -10.53 -23.18 -5.89
CA SER A 89 -11.83 -22.82 -6.46
C SER A 89 -12.45 -21.57 -5.82
N VAL A 90 -11.66 -20.75 -5.11
CA VAL A 90 -12.20 -19.59 -4.40
C VAL A 90 -12.74 -18.55 -5.39
N THR A 91 -13.93 -18.02 -5.11
CA THR A 91 -14.54 -16.94 -5.91
C THR A 91 -14.43 -15.59 -5.21
N TYR A 92 -14.48 -14.51 -5.99
CA TYR A 92 -14.59 -13.15 -5.44
C TYR A 92 -15.74 -13.01 -4.44
N SER A 93 -16.91 -13.60 -4.74
CA SER A 93 -18.07 -13.52 -3.86
C SER A 93 -17.84 -14.20 -2.51
N GLN A 94 -17.15 -15.36 -2.51
CA GLN A 94 -16.78 -16.06 -1.28
C GLN A 94 -15.81 -15.23 -0.46
N LEU A 95 -14.74 -14.70 -1.09
CA LEU A 95 -13.79 -13.80 -0.42
C LEU A 95 -14.51 -12.60 0.19
N ARG A 96 -15.35 -11.89 -0.58
CA ARG A 96 -16.07 -10.70 -0.09
C ARG A 96 -17.01 -10.96 1.07
N SER A 97 -17.61 -12.14 1.13
CA SER A 97 -18.54 -12.51 2.20
C SER A 97 -17.87 -13.10 3.44
N ALA A 98 -16.57 -13.41 3.35
CA ALA A 98 -15.86 -14.14 4.37
C ALA A 98 -15.34 -13.22 5.49
N PRO A 99 -15.12 -13.76 6.69
CA PRO A 99 -14.13 -13.22 7.61
C PRO A 99 -12.76 -13.13 6.92
N THR A 100 -11.86 -12.32 7.46
CA THR A 100 -10.50 -12.20 6.92
C THR A 100 -9.43 -12.55 7.95
N GLY A 101 -8.32 -13.14 7.47
CA GLY A 101 -7.06 -13.22 8.21
C GLY A 101 -6.36 -11.86 8.41
N CYS A 102 -6.84 -10.80 7.76
CA CYS A 102 -6.32 -9.45 7.89
C CYS A 102 -6.78 -8.74 9.16
N ARG A 103 -5.94 -7.83 9.65
CA ARG A 103 -6.27 -6.98 10.79
C ARG A 103 -7.39 -6.01 10.44
N GLU A 104 -7.35 -5.46 9.24
CA GLU A 104 -8.45 -4.65 8.71
C GLU A 104 -9.59 -5.58 8.27
N PRO A 105 -10.77 -5.50 8.89
CA PRO A 105 -11.87 -6.42 8.60
C PRO A 105 -12.43 -6.25 7.18
N ASP A 106 -12.25 -5.07 6.59
CA ASP A 106 -12.69 -4.73 5.23
C ASP A 106 -11.72 -5.22 4.15
N ASP A 107 -10.53 -5.71 4.54
CA ASP A 107 -9.59 -6.36 3.64
C ASP A 107 -9.84 -7.88 3.59
N THR A 108 -10.78 -8.31 2.76
CA THR A 108 -11.01 -9.73 2.49
C THR A 108 -10.23 -10.25 1.27
N ALA A 109 -9.24 -9.48 0.78
CA ALA A 109 -8.41 -9.89 -0.35
C ALA A 109 -7.54 -11.11 0.01
N LEU A 110 -7.11 -11.81 -1.03
CA LEU A 110 -6.23 -12.97 -0.91
C LEU A 110 -4.85 -12.61 -1.46
N TYR A 111 -3.81 -12.90 -0.68
CA TYR A 111 -2.41 -12.69 -1.03
C TYR A 111 -1.64 -13.99 -0.82
N TRP A 112 -0.73 -14.36 -1.72
CA TRP A 112 0.12 -15.53 -1.49
C TRP A 112 1.48 -15.42 -2.17
N GLN A 113 2.37 -16.33 -1.76
CA GLN A 113 3.72 -16.47 -2.29
C GLN A 113 4.22 -17.91 -2.13
N PRO A 114 5.23 -18.35 -2.90
CA PRO A 114 5.83 -19.70 -2.80
C PRO A 114 6.45 -19.99 -1.44
N SER A 115 6.05 -21.06 -0.76
CA SER A 115 6.58 -21.38 0.57
C SER A 115 8.11 -21.51 0.60
N LEU A 116 8.72 -20.95 1.65
CA LEU A 116 10.17 -20.99 1.86
C LEU A 116 10.57 -22.25 2.63
N SER A 117 11.62 -22.92 2.16
CA SER A 117 12.25 -24.04 2.85
C SER A 117 13.72 -23.75 3.16
N LEU A 118 14.19 -24.17 4.34
CA LEU A 118 15.60 -24.10 4.73
C LEU A 118 16.02 -25.45 5.31
N GLY A 119 17.08 -26.04 4.75
CA GLY A 119 17.55 -27.36 5.17
C GLY A 119 16.51 -28.47 4.96
N GLY A 120 15.69 -28.37 3.90
CA GLY A 120 14.64 -29.34 3.57
C GLY A 120 13.37 -29.22 4.44
N ARG A 121 13.27 -28.21 5.30
CA ARG A 121 12.09 -27.95 6.13
C ARG A 121 11.43 -26.65 5.74
N GLU A 122 10.12 -26.67 5.52
CA GLU A 122 9.34 -25.46 5.33
C GLU A 122 9.39 -24.59 6.59
N ILE A 123 9.61 -23.29 6.38
CA ILE A 123 9.63 -22.29 7.44
C ILE A 123 8.37 -21.46 7.29
N ALA A 124 7.46 -21.58 8.26
CA ALA A 124 6.25 -20.78 8.26
C ALA A 124 6.60 -19.29 8.40
N PRO A 125 6.05 -18.42 7.54
CA PRO A 125 6.20 -16.98 7.66
C PRO A 125 5.39 -16.42 8.84
N VAL A 126 5.79 -15.23 9.31
CA VAL A 126 4.97 -14.41 10.22
C VAL A 126 3.94 -13.61 9.41
N PRO A 127 2.97 -12.90 10.04
CA PRO A 127 1.98 -12.12 9.28
C PRO A 127 2.60 -11.20 8.22
N LEU A 128 1.99 -11.21 7.04
CA LEU A 128 2.32 -10.39 5.88
C LEU A 128 2.03 -8.91 6.18
N ASN A 129 2.88 -8.02 5.67
CA ASN A 129 2.53 -6.62 5.52
C ASN A 129 2.25 -6.31 4.04
N ALA A 130 1.02 -5.89 3.73
CA ALA A 130 0.66 -5.34 2.43
C ALA A 130 0.64 -3.81 2.51
N TYR A 131 1.48 -3.16 1.70
CA TYR A 131 1.59 -1.71 1.64
C TYR A 131 0.97 -1.19 0.36
N TYR A 132 0.06 -0.24 0.50
CA TYR A 132 -0.56 0.50 -0.59
C TYR A 132 0.04 1.90 -0.57
N ARG A 133 0.72 2.26 -1.64
CA ARG A 133 1.42 3.54 -1.74
C ARG A 133 1.03 4.26 -3.01
N ASN A 134 1.30 5.55 -3.05
CA ASN A 134 1.37 6.31 -4.28
C ASN A 134 2.80 6.83 -4.50
N ASP A 135 3.31 6.66 -5.71
CA ASP A 135 4.63 7.12 -6.13
C ASP A 135 4.64 7.67 -7.57
N LEU A 136 3.44 7.86 -8.12
CA LEU A 136 3.17 8.64 -9.33
C LEU A 136 2.34 9.88 -8.94
N ASP A 137 1.60 10.47 -9.88
CA ASP A 137 0.73 11.61 -9.62
C ASP A 137 -0.41 11.24 -8.64
N PRO A 138 -0.41 11.75 -7.39
CA PRO A 138 -1.44 11.42 -6.40
C PRO A 138 -2.86 11.75 -6.87
N ALA A 139 -3.04 12.77 -7.73
CA ALA A 139 -4.36 13.17 -8.19
C ALA A 139 -5.00 12.15 -9.17
N ARG A 140 -4.23 11.16 -9.65
CA ARG A 140 -4.68 10.20 -10.67
C ARG A 140 -4.90 8.78 -10.15
N VAL A 141 -4.54 8.49 -8.90
CA VAL A 141 -4.71 7.15 -8.33
C VAL A 141 -6.18 6.85 -8.07
N VAL A 142 -6.66 5.71 -8.56
CA VAL A 142 -8.01 5.18 -8.31
C VAL A 142 -7.91 3.82 -7.62
N PRO A 143 -8.92 3.37 -6.86
CA PRO A 143 -8.88 2.05 -6.25
C PRO A 143 -8.74 0.93 -7.29
N PHE A 144 -8.14 -0.19 -6.88
CA PHE A 144 -8.17 -1.41 -7.68
C PHE A 144 -9.62 -1.83 -7.95
N PRO A 145 -10.00 -2.23 -9.18
CA PRO A 145 -11.33 -2.77 -9.44
C PRO A 145 -11.57 -4.08 -8.68
N PRO A 146 -12.83 -4.44 -8.39
CA PRO A 146 -13.16 -5.70 -7.75
C PRO A 146 -12.70 -6.89 -8.58
N ASP A 147 -12.26 -7.96 -7.92
CA ASP A 147 -11.77 -9.22 -8.52
C ASP A 147 -10.55 -9.06 -9.43
N LEU A 148 -9.79 -7.95 -9.32
CA LEU A 148 -8.50 -7.81 -10.00
C LEU A 148 -7.55 -8.93 -9.54
N ARG A 149 -6.98 -9.68 -10.49
CA ARG A 149 -6.09 -10.81 -10.24
C ARG A 149 -4.73 -10.55 -10.87
N ILE A 150 -3.67 -10.56 -10.07
CA ILE A 150 -2.33 -10.21 -10.55
C ILE A 150 -1.31 -11.20 -10.03
N VAL A 151 -0.41 -11.64 -10.91
CA VAL A 151 0.85 -12.30 -10.53
C VAL A 151 2.01 -11.34 -10.75
N ALA A 152 2.78 -11.05 -9.71
CA ALA A 152 3.95 -10.17 -9.76
C ALA A 152 5.24 -10.94 -9.45
N GLY A 153 6.32 -10.61 -10.15
CA GLY A 153 7.55 -11.40 -10.12
C GLY A 153 7.56 -12.50 -11.18
N ASP A 154 8.58 -13.34 -11.13
CA ASP A 154 8.87 -14.35 -12.15
C ASP A 154 9.21 -15.69 -11.51
N SER A 155 8.32 -16.66 -11.68
CA SER A 155 8.47 -18.03 -11.16
C SER A 155 9.53 -18.84 -11.92
N THR A 156 10.01 -18.34 -13.06
CA THR A 156 11.04 -18.98 -13.89
C THR A 156 12.44 -18.39 -13.71
N ALA A 157 12.56 -17.33 -12.90
CA ALA A 157 13.82 -16.63 -12.69
C ALA A 157 14.91 -17.54 -12.08
N SER A 158 16.15 -17.29 -12.50
CA SER A 158 17.32 -18.10 -12.19
C SER A 158 18.54 -17.23 -11.87
N ALA A 159 19.67 -17.88 -11.56
CA ALA A 159 20.93 -17.17 -11.36
C ALA A 159 21.42 -16.44 -12.63
N ASP A 160 21.14 -17.00 -13.80
CA ASP A 160 21.57 -16.44 -15.09
C ASP A 160 20.66 -15.29 -15.55
N ALA A 161 19.41 -15.27 -15.08
CA ALA A 161 18.42 -14.24 -15.35
C ALA A 161 17.71 -13.83 -14.05
N PRO A 162 18.40 -13.11 -13.14
CA PRO A 162 17.82 -12.70 -11.88
C PRO A 162 16.81 -11.56 -12.08
N GLN A 163 15.87 -11.46 -11.14
CA GLN A 163 14.84 -10.42 -11.17
C GLN A 163 15.38 -9.03 -10.83
N ASP A 164 14.68 -7.99 -11.32
CA ASP A 164 15.00 -6.58 -11.01
C ASP A 164 14.76 -6.28 -9.51
N LEU A 165 15.82 -5.87 -8.81
CA LEU A 165 15.80 -5.50 -7.38
C LEU A 165 14.93 -4.28 -7.05
N LYS A 166 14.42 -3.56 -8.04
CA LYS A 166 13.38 -2.54 -7.87
C LYS A 166 12.00 -3.16 -7.63
N ARG A 167 11.78 -4.40 -8.06
CA ARG A 167 10.50 -5.10 -8.03
C ARG A 167 10.49 -6.25 -7.04
N VAL A 168 11.53 -7.07 -7.05
CA VAL A 168 11.63 -8.28 -6.23
C VAL A 168 12.99 -8.32 -5.54
N TRP A 169 13.01 -8.39 -4.22
CA TRP A 169 14.27 -8.47 -3.47
C TRP A 169 14.11 -9.09 -2.08
N TRP A 170 15.24 -9.57 -1.55
CA TRP A 170 15.43 -9.99 -0.18
C TRP A 170 16.18 -8.92 0.60
N SER A 171 15.84 -8.78 1.88
CA SER A 171 16.53 -7.88 2.81
C SER A 171 16.36 -8.33 4.25
N CYS A 172 17.01 -7.62 5.16
CA CYS A 172 16.83 -7.80 6.59
C CYS A 172 15.79 -6.81 7.14
N GLY A 173 14.90 -7.29 8.00
CA GLY A 173 13.93 -6.47 8.71
C GLY A 173 12.99 -5.70 7.77
N ARG A 174 12.94 -4.37 7.91
CA ARG A 174 11.90 -3.52 7.28
C ARG A 174 12.16 -3.14 5.81
N GLY A 175 13.03 -3.84 5.07
CA GLY A 175 13.25 -3.54 3.65
C GLY A 175 14.43 -2.64 3.32
N GLY A 176 15.30 -2.37 4.30
CA GLY A 176 16.51 -1.56 4.10
C GLY A 176 17.59 -2.28 3.29
N PRO A 177 18.62 -1.56 2.80
CA PRO A 177 19.75 -2.18 2.14
C PRO A 177 20.55 -3.10 3.11
N PRO A 178 21.25 -4.12 2.59
CA PRO A 178 21.37 -4.46 1.17
C PRO A 178 20.12 -5.17 0.63
N LYS A 179 19.80 -4.91 -0.65
CA LYS A 179 18.84 -5.70 -1.41
C LYS A 179 19.57 -6.84 -2.11
N GLN A 180 19.04 -8.06 -2.02
CA GLN A 180 19.62 -9.26 -2.64
C GLN A 180 18.60 -9.95 -3.53
N THR A 181 19.09 -10.68 -4.55
CA THR A 181 18.25 -11.48 -5.46
C THR A 181 17.86 -12.83 -4.85
N THR A 182 18.53 -13.24 -3.78
CA THR A 182 18.31 -14.49 -3.04
C THR A 182 18.22 -14.24 -1.53
N PRO A 183 17.69 -15.21 -0.75
CA PRO A 183 17.68 -15.16 0.71
C PRO A 183 19.06 -14.79 1.31
N ILE A 184 19.03 -13.95 2.35
CA ILE A 184 20.20 -13.27 2.91
C ILE A 184 20.49 -13.69 4.37
N ASP A 185 21.73 -13.53 4.83
CA ASP A 185 22.09 -13.61 6.24
C ASP A 185 21.88 -12.28 6.97
N CYS A 186 21.04 -12.31 8.01
CA CYS A 186 20.68 -11.20 8.89
C CYS A 186 21.20 -11.37 10.33
N THR A 187 22.08 -12.34 10.61
CA THR A 187 22.59 -12.70 11.96
C THR A 187 23.29 -11.55 12.69
N GLY A 188 23.69 -10.49 12.00
CA GLY A 188 24.26 -9.27 12.60
C GLY A 188 23.38 -8.02 12.55
N THR A 189 22.09 -8.14 12.19
CA THR A 189 21.21 -6.97 11.99
C THR A 189 20.28 -6.75 13.18
N PRO A 190 19.91 -5.48 13.51
CA PRO A 190 19.07 -5.18 14.68
C PRO A 190 17.69 -5.84 14.67
N ILE A 191 17.13 -6.15 13.50
CA ILE A 191 15.79 -6.74 13.35
C ILE A 191 15.87 -8.26 13.13
N GLY A 192 17.03 -8.79 12.70
CA GLY A 192 17.34 -10.22 12.69
C GLY A 192 16.39 -11.14 11.94
N LYS A 193 15.58 -10.62 11.00
CA LYS A 193 14.56 -11.40 10.28
C LYS A 193 14.72 -11.25 8.77
N VAL A 194 14.83 -12.37 8.06
CA VAL A 194 14.82 -12.43 6.60
C VAL A 194 13.45 -12.00 6.08
N THR A 195 13.45 -11.08 5.13
CA THR A 195 12.23 -10.53 4.52
C THR A 195 12.36 -10.50 3.00
N ALA A 196 11.37 -11.07 2.31
CA ALA A 196 11.18 -10.96 0.87
C ALA A 196 10.20 -9.84 0.56
N HIS A 197 10.41 -9.17 -0.57
CA HIS A 197 9.57 -8.09 -1.04
C HIS A 197 9.20 -8.30 -2.50
N VAL A 198 7.92 -8.12 -2.81
CA VAL A 198 7.38 -8.12 -4.17
C VAL A 198 6.56 -6.86 -4.37
N VAL A 199 6.91 -6.06 -5.38
CA VAL A 199 6.19 -4.86 -5.79
C VAL A 199 5.38 -5.18 -7.03
N PHE A 200 4.08 -4.91 -6.99
CA PHE A 200 3.16 -5.14 -8.08
C PHE A 200 3.18 -3.97 -9.08
N PRO A 201 2.81 -4.23 -10.34
CA PRO A 201 2.53 -3.17 -11.31
C PRO A 201 1.37 -2.27 -10.84
N GLN A 202 1.42 -0.99 -11.21
CA GLN A 202 0.48 0.04 -10.73
C GLN A 202 -0.21 0.83 -11.86
N CYS A 203 -0.07 0.35 -13.10
CA CYS A 203 -0.77 0.89 -14.27
C CYS A 203 -1.65 -0.21 -14.87
N TRP A 204 -2.96 -0.02 -14.83
CA TRP A 204 -3.97 -0.95 -15.31
C TRP A 204 -4.49 -0.54 -16.70
N ASP A 205 -4.85 -1.53 -17.53
CA ASP A 205 -5.44 -1.31 -18.86
C ASP A 205 -6.81 -0.60 -18.82
N GLY A 206 -7.45 -0.55 -17.65
CA GLY A 206 -8.75 0.07 -17.44
C GLY A 206 -9.94 -0.81 -17.83
N ARG A 207 -9.71 -2.08 -18.17
CA ARG A 207 -10.71 -2.98 -18.72
C ARG A 207 -10.70 -4.37 -18.08
N SER A 208 -9.55 -5.01 -17.99
CA SER A 208 -9.47 -6.45 -17.72
C SER A 208 -9.11 -6.70 -16.25
N ILE A 209 -9.93 -7.45 -15.53
CA ILE A 209 -9.61 -7.86 -14.15
C ILE A 209 -8.57 -8.99 -14.10
N ASP A 210 -8.33 -9.66 -15.22
CA ASP A 210 -7.29 -10.68 -15.39
C ASP A 210 -6.93 -10.77 -16.89
N SER A 211 -5.76 -11.31 -17.20
CA SER A 211 -5.30 -11.61 -18.56
C SER A 211 -4.88 -13.08 -18.66
N ALA A 212 -4.74 -13.62 -19.88
CA ALA A 212 -4.40 -15.05 -20.06
C ALA A 212 -3.04 -15.45 -19.43
N ASP A 213 -2.15 -14.50 -19.23
CA ASP A 213 -0.85 -14.65 -18.56
C ASP A 213 -0.84 -14.09 -17.11
N HIS A 214 -2.00 -13.62 -16.64
CA HIS A 214 -2.25 -13.00 -15.34
C HIS A 214 -1.38 -11.78 -15.01
N ARG A 215 -0.82 -11.16 -16.05
CA ARG A 215 0.20 -10.11 -15.97
C ARG A 215 -0.06 -8.95 -16.94
N SER A 216 -0.32 -9.24 -18.21
CA SER A 216 -0.34 -8.26 -19.30
C SER A 216 -1.46 -7.22 -19.27
N HIS A 217 -2.48 -7.38 -18.42
CA HIS A 217 -3.46 -6.32 -18.14
C HIS A 217 -2.93 -5.23 -17.18
N MET A 218 -1.73 -5.45 -16.63
CA MET A 218 -1.02 -4.52 -15.75
C MET A 218 0.38 -4.21 -16.29
N ALA A 219 0.87 -3.01 -15.98
CA ALA A 219 2.21 -2.59 -16.33
C ALA A 219 2.89 -1.82 -15.19
N TYR A 220 4.21 -1.93 -15.13
CA TYR A 220 5.02 -1.02 -14.34
C TYR A 220 5.11 0.33 -15.05
N PRO A 221 5.12 1.45 -14.30
CA PRO A 221 5.21 2.78 -14.88
C PRO A 221 6.58 2.98 -15.53
N SER A 222 6.61 3.84 -16.55
CA SER A 222 7.84 4.25 -17.22
C SER A 222 7.96 5.77 -17.16
N ALA A 223 9.14 6.27 -16.75
CA ALA A 223 9.40 7.69 -16.56
C ALA A 223 8.36 8.39 -15.65
N GLY A 224 7.95 7.73 -14.56
CA GLY A 224 7.02 8.30 -13.58
C GLY A 224 5.57 8.42 -14.05
N ARG A 225 5.17 7.66 -15.08
CA ARG A 225 3.79 7.68 -15.60
C ARG A 225 3.35 6.34 -16.14
N CYS A 226 2.03 6.19 -16.18
CA CYS A 226 1.35 5.13 -16.88
C CYS A 226 1.31 5.39 -18.39
N SER A 227 1.32 4.32 -19.19
CA SER A 227 1.36 4.41 -20.66
C SER A 227 -0.06 4.45 -21.27
N GLY A 228 -0.17 4.74 -22.56
CA GLY A 228 -1.48 4.75 -23.25
C GLY A 228 -2.19 3.39 -23.27
N SER A 229 -1.45 2.28 -23.27
CA SER A 229 -2.04 0.93 -23.18
C SER A 229 -2.48 0.55 -21.76
N HIS A 230 -1.96 1.25 -20.74
CA HIS A 230 -2.28 1.01 -19.34
C HIS A 230 -2.57 2.35 -18.64
N PRO A 231 -3.63 3.08 -19.02
CA PRO A 231 -3.77 4.49 -18.67
C PRO A 231 -4.21 4.74 -17.22
N VAL A 232 -4.76 3.73 -16.55
CA VAL A 232 -5.37 3.85 -15.23
C VAL A 232 -4.33 3.61 -14.15
N GLN A 233 -4.07 4.62 -13.33
CA GLN A 233 -3.15 4.50 -12.21
C GLN A 233 -3.90 3.94 -11.01
N VAL A 234 -3.42 2.82 -10.48
CA VAL A 234 -3.93 2.16 -9.28
C VAL A 234 -2.88 2.23 -8.17
N PRO A 235 -3.18 1.87 -6.90
CA PRO A 235 -2.18 1.93 -5.85
C PRO A 235 -0.98 1.06 -6.17
N LYS A 236 0.22 1.47 -5.76
CA LYS A 236 1.37 0.58 -5.75
C LYS A 236 1.25 -0.37 -4.57
N LEU A 237 0.84 -1.60 -4.84
CA LEU A 237 0.86 -2.69 -3.87
C LEU A 237 2.29 -3.24 -3.74
N GLY A 238 2.79 -3.27 -2.51
CA GLY A 238 4.02 -3.94 -2.14
C GLY A 238 3.79 -4.92 -1.01
N LEU A 239 4.18 -6.17 -1.22
CA LEU A 239 4.06 -7.23 -0.23
C LEU A 239 5.41 -7.47 0.43
N ALA A 240 5.43 -7.59 1.77
CA ALA A 240 6.62 -7.95 2.54
C ALA A 240 6.36 -9.21 3.35
N PHE A 241 6.95 -10.31 2.89
CA PHE A 241 6.88 -11.62 3.53
C PHE A 241 8.08 -11.79 4.44
N ARG A 242 7.85 -12.15 5.70
CA ARG A 242 8.92 -12.23 6.70
C ARG A 242 8.92 -13.61 7.35
N TRP A 243 10.12 -14.14 7.55
CA TRP A 243 10.32 -15.40 8.26
C TRP A 243 11.04 -15.15 9.58
N PRO A 244 10.73 -15.91 10.65
CA PRO A 244 11.36 -15.78 11.96
C PRO A 244 12.74 -16.47 11.98
N ILE A 245 13.54 -16.25 10.93
CA ILE A 245 14.90 -16.77 10.79
C ILE A 245 15.87 -15.60 10.56
N ALA A 246 17.03 -15.66 11.21
CA ALA A 246 18.08 -14.68 11.03
C ALA A 246 18.95 -15.00 9.81
N ASN A 247 19.21 -16.26 9.51
CA ASN A 247 20.02 -16.64 8.35
C ASN A 247 19.17 -17.38 7.31
N GLY A 248 18.95 -16.74 6.17
CA GLY A 248 18.23 -17.32 5.03
C GLY A 248 19.13 -17.96 3.99
N VAL A 249 20.47 -17.85 4.10
CA VAL A 249 21.39 -18.40 3.09
C VAL A 249 21.15 -19.90 2.93
N GLY A 250 20.98 -20.34 1.69
CA GLY A 250 20.67 -21.73 1.35
C GLY A 250 19.18 -22.08 1.42
N ALA A 251 18.30 -21.13 1.76
CA ALA A 251 16.87 -21.33 1.62
C ALA A 251 16.46 -21.38 0.14
N THR A 252 15.43 -22.17 -0.14
CA THR A 252 14.79 -22.30 -1.45
C THR A 252 13.33 -21.93 -1.34
N LEU A 253 12.73 -21.59 -2.48
CA LEU A 253 11.28 -21.47 -2.62
C LEU A 253 10.72 -22.72 -3.28
N SER A 254 9.45 -23.01 -3.02
CA SER A 254 8.74 -24.16 -3.58
C SER A 254 8.66 -24.18 -5.11
N CYS A 255 8.80 -23.02 -5.77
CA CYS A 255 8.93 -22.90 -7.23
C CYS A 255 10.28 -23.40 -7.77
N GLY A 256 11.17 -23.90 -6.91
CA GLY A 256 12.37 -24.67 -7.28
C GLY A 256 13.69 -23.90 -7.20
N SER A 257 13.66 -22.58 -7.01
CA SER A 257 14.83 -21.71 -7.05
C SER A 257 14.74 -20.60 -5.98
N PRO A 258 15.84 -20.10 -5.39
CA PRO A 258 15.77 -18.90 -4.54
C PRO A 258 15.48 -17.61 -5.34
N TYR A 259 15.58 -17.66 -6.67
CA TYR A 259 15.36 -16.54 -7.57
C TYR A 259 13.90 -16.43 -8.04
N CYS A 260 13.09 -17.49 -7.93
CA CYS A 260 11.74 -17.56 -8.51
C CYS A 260 10.64 -16.88 -7.68
N LEU A 261 11.03 -15.97 -6.78
CA LEU A 261 10.10 -15.26 -5.90
C LEU A 261 9.05 -14.52 -6.73
N HIS A 262 7.79 -14.85 -6.49
CA HIS A 262 6.64 -14.13 -7.00
C HIS A 262 5.61 -13.99 -5.88
N ALA A 263 4.62 -13.17 -6.12
CA ALA A 263 3.45 -13.07 -5.28
C ALA A 263 2.23 -12.77 -6.10
N ASP A 264 1.10 -13.12 -5.52
CA ASP A 264 -0.17 -13.16 -6.20
C ASP A 264 -1.20 -12.44 -5.35
N PHE A 265 -2.17 -11.84 -6.02
CA PHE A 265 -3.17 -10.99 -5.39
C PHE A 265 -4.51 -11.13 -6.09
N ILE A 266 -5.57 -11.37 -5.31
CA ILE A 266 -6.96 -11.19 -5.74
C ILE A 266 -7.56 -10.06 -4.93
N ASN A 267 -7.96 -8.97 -5.60
CA ASN A 267 -8.61 -7.86 -4.94
C ASN A 267 -10.04 -8.23 -4.53
N ALA A 268 -10.21 -8.50 -3.25
CA ALA A 268 -11.51 -8.61 -2.61
C ALA A 268 -11.61 -7.66 -1.41
N TRP A 269 -11.03 -6.46 -1.48
CA TRP A 269 -11.38 -5.42 -0.51
C TRP A 269 -12.87 -5.07 -0.62
N ASP A 270 -13.46 -4.62 0.50
CA ASP A 270 -14.65 -3.78 0.41
C ASP A 270 -14.33 -2.55 -0.45
N GLN A 271 -15.11 -2.34 -1.50
CA GLN A 271 -14.78 -1.35 -2.53
C GLN A 271 -15.01 0.07 -2.04
N ASP A 272 -15.98 0.29 -1.16
CA ASP A 272 -16.25 1.62 -0.59
C ASP A 272 -15.12 1.99 0.38
N GLN A 273 -14.68 1.04 1.20
CA GLN A 273 -13.57 1.23 2.14
C GLN A 273 -12.22 1.41 1.41
N LEU A 274 -11.95 0.64 0.36
CA LEU A 274 -10.75 0.84 -0.46
C LEU A 274 -10.78 2.20 -1.15
N ALA A 275 -11.94 2.62 -1.68
CA ALA A 275 -12.09 3.93 -2.31
C ALA A 275 -11.88 5.08 -1.30
N GLU A 276 -12.37 4.92 -0.07
CA GLU A 276 -12.12 5.85 1.03
C GLU A 276 -10.62 5.95 1.36
N LEU A 277 -9.93 4.83 1.59
CA LEU A 277 -8.48 4.82 1.85
C LEU A 277 -7.69 5.46 0.71
N VAL A 278 -8.07 5.21 -0.55
CA VAL A 278 -7.44 5.88 -1.70
C VAL A 278 -7.65 7.39 -1.65
N ARG A 279 -8.90 7.83 -1.44
CA ARG A 279 -9.29 9.25 -1.38
C ARG A 279 -8.68 10.00 -0.20
N GLU A 280 -8.50 9.35 0.94
CA GLU A 280 -8.07 10.00 2.18
C GLU A 280 -6.57 9.87 2.46
N CYS A 281 -5.91 8.89 1.85
CA CYS A 281 -4.52 8.58 2.14
C CYS A 281 -3.64 8.77 0.91
N LEU A 282 -4.03 8.19 -0.23
CA LEU A 282 -3.17 8.21 -1.41
C LEU A 282 -3.30 9.52 -2.19
N VAL A 283 -4.51 9.99 -2.44
CA VAL A 283 -4.77 11.24 -3.17
C VAL A 283 -4.18 12.49 -2.48
N PRO A 284 -4.36 12.69 -1.16
CA PRO A 284 -3.81 13.86 -0.47
C PRO A 284 -2.34 13.66 -0.03
N ASP A 285 -1.71 12.55 -0.41
CA ASP A 285 -0.34 12.21 -0.05
C ASP A 285 -0.12 12.11 1.49
N VAL A 286 -1.11 11.52 2.18
CA VAL A 286 -1.14 11.36 3.64
C VAL A 286 -0.75 9.94 4.04
N ASN A 287 0.11 9.83 5.04
CA ASN A 287 0.41 8.55 5.66
C ASN A 287 -0.70 8.15 6.64
N CYS A 288 -1.61 7.30 6.16
CA CYS A 288 -2.64 6.64 6.94
C CYS A 288 -2.23 5.24 7.38
N ASN A 289 -0.95 4.86 7.32
CA ASN A 289 -0.57 3.61 7.98
C ASN A 289 -1.14 3.66 9.38
N MET A 290 -1.92 2.63 9.69
CA MET A 290 -2.51 2.40 10.99
C MET A 290 -1.36 2.11 11.97
N LEU A 291 -0.60 3.16 12.32
CA LEU A 291 0.30 3.18 13.45
C LEU A 291 -0.59 3.21 14.69
N THR A 292 -1.18 2.06 15.03
CA THR A 292 -0.98 1.64 16.41
C THR A 292 0.50 1.39 16.56
N ALA A 293 1.19 2.37 17.16
CA ALA A 293 2.48 2.20 17.81
C ALA A 293 2.40 1.24 19.01
N ALA A 294 1.67 0.13 18.89
CA ALA A 294 1.38 -0.81 19.95
C ALA A 294 1.09 -2.21 19.38
N SER A 295 2.13 -2.94 18.96
CA SER A 295 2.25 -4.42 19.07
C SER A 295 3.40 -5.00 18.24
N ASP A 296 4.57 -4.36 18.23
CA ASP A 296 5.85 -4.99 17.80
C ASP A 296 6.77 -5.14 19.04
N GLN A 297 6.19 -5.61 20.15
CA GLN A 297 6.93 -6.28 21.24
C GLN A 297 6.63 -7.78 21.13
#